data_AF-A0A822EBZ8-F1
#
_entry.id   AF-A0A822EBZ8-F1
#
_cell.length_a   1.000
_cell.length_b   1.000
_cell.length_c   1.000
_cell.angle_alpha   90.00
_cell.angle_beta   90.00
_cell.angle_gamma   90.00
#
_symmetry.space_group_name_H-M   'P 1'
#
loop_
_entity.id
_entity.type
_entity.pdbx_description
1 polymer ?
#
loop_
_entity_poly.entity_id
_entity_poly.type
_entity_poly.pdbx_seq_one_letter_code
_entity_poly.pdbx_strand_id
1 'polypeptide(L)' 'MKQCLAQGLPFVFGLIVFKSFDKHHGSGIVPMPTPEEVKKEKPGGHGMLAVGYSDYSKAFIVRNSWGTTW' A
#
# COMPACT_ATOMS: atom_id res chain seq x y z
N MET A 1 5.38 8.19 12.09
CA MET A 1 4.50 7.15 11.51
C MET A 1 4.32 5.95 12.43
N LYS A 2 5.35 5.12 12.72
CA LYS A 2 5.21 3.97 13.63
C LYS A 2 4.68 4.33 15.02
N GLN A 3 5.18 5.43 15.61
CA GLN A 3 4.71 5.91 16.91
C GLN A 3 3.20 6.26 16.92
N CYS A 4 2.66 6.84 15.85
CA CYS A 4 1.22 7.12 15.73
C CYS A 4 0.42 5.81 15.79
N LEU A 5 0.85 4.81 15.02
CA LEU A 5 0.19 3.50 14.99
C LEU A 5 0.33 2.75 16.31
N ALA A 6 1.47 2.86 16.99
CA ALA A 6 1.69 2.29 18.32
C ALA A 6 0.81 2.95 19.40
N GLN A 7 0.41 4.22 19.19
CA GLN A 7 -0.55 4.93 20.02
C GLN A 7 -2.02 4.65 19.62
N GLY A 8 -2.26 3.76 18.66
CA GLY A 8 -3.61 3.44 18.18
C GLY A 8 -4.22 4.53 17.30
N LEU A 9 -3.40 5.37 16.66
CA LEU A 9 -3.83 6.46 15.78
C LEU A 9 -3.53 6.11 14.30
N PRO A 10 -4.51 5.58 13.54
CA PRO A 10 -4.41 5.42 12.09
C PRO A 10 -4.20 6.77 11.40
N PHE A 11 -3.54 6.75 10.24
CA PHE A 11 -3.33 7.97 9.44
C PHE A 11 -3.52 7.70 7.95
N VAL A 12 -4.00 8.72 7.24
CA VAL A 12 -4.17 8.69 5.79
C VAL A 12 -2.85 9.05 5.11
N PHE A 13 -2.56 8.40 4.00
CA PHE A 13 -1.42 8.70 3.13
C PHE A 13 -1.80 8.49 1.66
N GLY A 14 -1.06 9.15 0.77
CA GLY A 14 -1.21 8.99 -0.67
C GLY A 14 -0.02 8.24 -1.27
N LEU A 15 -0.29 7.38 -2.26
CA LEU A 15 0.72 6.74 -3.10
C LEU A 15 0.43 6.95 -4.57
N ILE A 16 1.51 6.95 -5.34
CA ILE A 16 1.46 6.73 -6.78
C ILE A 16 1.43 5.22 -7.00
N VAL A 17 0.37 4.72 -7.62
CA VAL A 17 0.12 3.28 -7.84
C VAL A 17 0.26 2.94 -9.32
N PHE A 18 0.83 1.76 -9.58
CA PHE A 18 1.04 1.19 -10.91
C PHE A 18 0.18 -0.07 -11.08
N LYS A 19 0.10 -0.63 -12.29
CA LYS A 19 -0.71 -1.84 -12.52
C LYS A 19 -0.27 -3.04 -11.69
N SER A 20 1.01 -3.13 -11.34
CA SER A 20 1.53 -4.12 -10.40
C SER A 20 0.89 -4.06 -9.01
N PHE A 21 0.36 -2.92 -8.58
CA PHE A 21 -0.29 -2.78 -7.27
C PHE A 21 -1.45 -3.78 -7.07
N ASP A 22 -2.16 -4.09 -8.15
CA ASP A 22 -3.29 -5.03 -8.20
C ASP A 22 -2.86 -6.51 -8.27
N LYS A 23 -1.55 -6.80 -8.27
CA LYS A 23 -1.00 -8.16 -8.44
C LYS A 23 -0.55 -8.79 -7.13
N HIS A 24 -1.21 -8.49 -6.01
CA HIS A 24 -0.86 -9.12 -4.73
C HIS A 24 -1.29 -10.61 -4.61
N HIS A 25 -1.99 -11.14 -5.64
CA HIS A 25 -2.38 -12.55 -5.79
C HIS A 25 -2.98 -13.17 -4.51
N GLY A 26 -3.80 -12.40 -3.78
CA GLY A 26 -4.46 -12.84 -2.53
C GLY A 26 -3.58 -12.88 -1.28
N SER A 27 -2.26 -12.71 -1.38
CA SER A 27 -1.35 -12.67 -0.21
C SER A 27 -1.45 -11.37 0.60
N GLY A 28 -2.02 -10.31 0.00
CA GLY A 28 -2.05 -8.96 0.55
C GLY A 28 -0.69 -8.23 0.50
N ILE A 29 0.38 -8.90 0.04
CA ILE A 29 1.69 -8.28 -0.16
C ILE A 29 1.68 -7.59 -1.53
N VAL A 30 1.67 -6.26 -1.50
CA VAL A 30 1.71 -5.43 -2.70
C VAL A 30 3.13 -5.44 -3.28
N PRO A 31 3.32 -5.81 -4.56
CA PRO A 31 4.64 -5.78 -5.18
C PRO A 31 5.08 -4.34 -5.50
N MET A 32 6.39 -4.14 -5.55
CA MET A 32 6.96 -2.89 -6.05
C MET A 32 6.77 -2.77 -7.56
N PRO A 33 6.57 -1.55 -8.10
CA PRO A 33 6.52 -1.35 -9.53
C PRO A 33 7.85 -1.70 -10.19
N THR A 34 7.75 -2.29 -11.38
CA THR A 34 8.92 -2.58 -12.21
C THR A 34 9.53 -1.29 -12.78
N PRO A 35 10.83 -1.27 -13.10
CA PRO A 35 11.46 -0.12 -13.76
C PRO A 35 10.75 0.30 -15.06
N GLU A 36 10.19 -0.66 -15.80
CA GLU A 36 9.41 -0.42 -17.01
C GLU A 36 8.09 0.29 -16.71
N GLU A 37 7.37 -0.13 -15.66
CA GLU A 37 6.14 0.54 -15.23
C GLU A 37 6.42 1.99 -14.84
N VAL A 38 7.46 2.22 -14.05
CA VAL A 38 7.87 3.57 -13.62
C VAL A 38 8.22 4.48 -14.81
N LYS A 39 8.80 3.92 -15.89
CA LYS A 39 9.21 4.69 -17.07
C LYS A 39 8.10 4.94 -18.08
N LYS A 40 7.18 3.99 -18.26
CA LYS A 40 6.28 3.94 -19.43
C LYS A 40 4.80 4.02 -19.08
N GLU A 41 4.41 3.67 -17.85
CA GLU A 41 3.00 3.75 -17.47
C GLU A 41 2.61 5.16 -17.05
N LYS A 42 1.33 5.48 -17.25
CA LYS A 42 0.70 6.63 -16.62
C LYS A 42 0.16 6.18 -15.26
N PRO A 43 0.84 6.47 -14.14
CA PRO A 43 0.41 5.96 -12.86
C PRO A 43 -0.82 6.73 -12.34
N GLY A 44 -1.55 6.10 -11.43
CA GLY A 44 -2.65 6.71 -10.69
C GLY A 44 -2.21 7.21 -9.32
N GLY A 45 -2.94 8.18 -8.76
CA GLY A 45 -2.83 8.53 -7.34
C GLY A 45 -3.90 7.79 -6.53
N HIS A 46 -3.53 7.26 -5.37
CA HIS A 46 -4.47 6.58 -4.48
C HIS A 46 -4.23 6.95 -3.01
N GLY A 47 -5.32 7.27 -2.30
CA GLY A 47 -5.30 7.59 -0.87
C GLY A 47 -5.80 6.40 -0.04
N MET A 48 -5.03 6.02 0.98
CA MET A 48 -5.32 4.85 1.82
C MET A 48 -5.06 5.13 3.29
N LEU A 49 -5.48 4.20 4.15
CA LEU A 49 -5.34 4.31 5.60
C LEU A 49 -4.28 3.32 6.11
N ALA A 50 -3.23 3.83 6.74
CA ALA A 50 -2.28 3.02 7.48
C ALA A 50 -2.90 2.68 8.85
N VAL A 51 -3.02 1.39 9.16
CA VAL A 51 -3.68 0.88 10.37
C VAL A 51 -2.75 0.06 11.27
N GLY A 52 -1.55 -0.25 10.80
CA GLY A 52 -0.56 -1.00 11.57
C GLY A 52 0.79 -1.09 10.87
N TYR A 53 1.74 -1.76 11.49
CA TYR A 53 3.05 -2.03 10.92
C TYR A 53 3.64 -3.33 11.49
N SER A 54 4.62 -3.89 10.79
CA SER A 54 5.39 -5.05 11.24
C SER A 54 6.87 -4.75 11.08
N ASP A 55 7.61 -4.76 12.20
CA ASP A 55 9.06 -4.58 12.18
C ASP A 55 9.78 -5.78 11.55
N TYR A 56 9.21 -6.98 11.71
CA TYR A 56 9.75 -8.21 11.13
C TYR A 56 9.75 -8.17 9.59
N SER A 57 8.59 -7.89 8.98
CA SER A 57 8.45 -7.80 7.52
C SER A 57 8.86 -6.43 6.96
N LYS A 58 9.15 -5.45 7.83
CA LYS A 58 9.43 -4.05 7.48
C LYS A 58 8.33 -3.43 6.60
N ALA A 59 7.07 -3.75 6.89
CA ALA A 59 5.91 -3.34 6.11
C ALA A 59 4.88 -2.57 6.96
N PHE A 60 4.07 -1.75 6.29
CA PHE A 60 2.86 -1.17 6.86
C PHE A 60 1.65 -2.04 6.51
N ILE A 61 0.71 -2.14 7.43
CA ILE A 61 -0.60 -2.75 7.20
C ILE A 61 -1.54 -1.61 6.78
N VAL A 62 -2.13 -1.77 5.61
CA VAL A 62 -2.90 -0.73 4.93
C VAL A 62 -4.31 -1.24 4.68
N ARG A 63 -5.31 -0.43 5.05
CA ARG A 63 -6.71 -0.67 4.67
C ARG A 63 -6.97 0.01 3.33
N ASN A 64 -7.20 -0.81 2.31
CA ASN A 64 -7.56 -0.36 0.97
C ASN A 64 -9.10 -0.13 0.86
N SER A 65 -9.53 0.49 -0.24
CA SER A 65 -10.93 0.87 -0.53
C SER A 65 -11.45 0.36 -1.87
N TRP A 66 -10.85 -0.70 -2.44
CA TRP A 66 -11.26 -1.33 -3.70
C TRP A 66 -12.19 -2.55 -3.54
N GLY A 67 -12.83 -2.67 -2.37
CA GLY A 67 -13.76 -3.77 -2.04
C GLY A 67 -13.13 -4.83 -1.15
N THR A 68 -13.98 -5.72 -0.62
CA THR A 68 -13.55 -6.79 0.30
C THR A 68 -13.02 -8.04 -0.43
N THR A 69 -13.24 -8.10 -1.75
CA THR A 69 -12.80 -9.19 -2.63
C THR A 69 -11.59 -8.82 -3.48
N TRP A 70 -11.05 -7.62 -3.25
CA TRP A 70 -9.81 -7.17 -3.85
C TRP A 70 -8.66 -7.94 -3.23
#